data_AF-A0A3D5IB22-F1
#
_entry.id   AF-A0A3D5IB22-F1
#
_cell.length_a   1.000
_cell.length_b   1.000
_cell.length_c   1.000
_cell.angle_alpha   90.00
_cell.angle_beta   90.00
_cell.angle_gamma   90.00
#
_symmetry.space_group_name_H-M   'P 1'
#
loop_
_entity.id
_entity.type
_entity.pdbx_description
1 polymer ?
#
loop_
_entity_poly.entity_id
_entity_poly.type
_entity_poly.pdbx_seq_one_letter_code
_entity_poly.pdbx_strand_id
1 'polypeptide(L)' 'MKAVSVEPVARRDGKTVVRALIVASETPETLPTTGQGIEGMSIEQVFAPFSILYVTANTDEKVYITNESGVFVPQ' A
#
# COMPACT_ATOMS: atom_id res chain seq x y z
N MET A 1 7.13 -7.33 -0.82
CA MET A 1 6.84 -5.93 -0.45
C MET A 1 6.96 -5.80 1.06
N LYS A 2 7.49 -4.69 1.56
CA LYS A 2 7.64 -4.45 3.00
C LYS A 2 7.06 -3.11 3.39
N ALA A 3 6.23 -3.10 4.42
CA ALA A 3 5.76 -1.85 5.00
C ALA A 3 6.88 -1.25 5.87
N VAL A 4 7.24 -0.01 5.58
CA VAL A 4 8.25 0.74 6.35
C VAL A 4 7.61 1.74 7.32
N SER A 5 6.34 2.08 7.11
CA SER A 5 5.50 2.82 8.04
C SER A 5 4.05 2.40 7.88
N VAL A 6 3.36 2.18 9.00
CA VAL A 6 1.93 1.83 9.04
C VAL A 6 1.30 2.54 10.23
N GLU A 7 0.30 3.37 9.96
CA GLU A 7 -0.43 4.11 10.97
C GLU A 7 -1.94 3.83 10.81
N PRO A 8 -2.61 3.25 11.81
CA PRO A 8 -4.06 3.15 11.82
C PRO A 8 -4.70 4.53 11.86
N VAL A 9 -5.58 4.84 10.91
CA VAL A 9 -6.25 6.15 10.83
C VAL A 9 -7.76 6.07 11.06
N ALA A 10 -8.38 4.92 10.81
CA ALA A 10 -9.80 4.70 11.05
C ALA A 10 -10.15 3.21 11.09
N ARG A 11 -11.40 2.92 11.45
CA ARG A 11 -12.03 1.60 11.27
C ARG A 11 -13.30 1.79 10.44
N ARG A 12 -13.46 1.02 9.36
CA ARG A 12 -14.63 1.08 8.45
C ARG A 12 -14.98 -0.32 7.97
N ASP A 13 -16.27 -0.66 8.01
CA ASP A 13 -16.82 -1.95 7.53
C ASP A 13 -16.05 -3.18 8.03
N GLY A 14 -15.70 -3.17 9.32
CA GLY A 14 -14.94 -4.24 9.97
C GLY A 14 -13.43 -4.25 9.66
N LYS A 15 -12.96 -3.43 8.72
CA LYS A 15 -11.55 -3.32 8.32
C LYS A 15 -10.85 -2.16 9.02
N THR A 16 -9.53 -2.30 9.20
CA THR A 16 -8.69 -1.21 9.72
C THR A 16 -8.15 -0.42 8.55
N VAL A 17 -8.47 0.87 8.49
CA VAL A 17 -7.91 1.77 7.47
C VAL A 17 -6.57 2.27 7.98
N VAL A 18 -5.52 2.11 7.18
CA VAL A 18 -4.14 2.47 7.55
C VAL A 18 -3.53 3.40 6.51
N ARG A 19 -2.81 4.42 6.97
CA ARG A 19 -1.88 5.17 6.14
C ARG A 19 -0.55 4.43 6.15
N ALA A 20 -0.06 4.05 4.98
CA ALA A 20 1.15 3.23 4.88
C ALA A 20 2.14 3.76 3.84
N LEU A 21 3.43 3.55 4.11
CA LEU A 21 4.50 3.63 3.13
C LEU A 21 5.05 2.21 2.93
N ILE A 22 5.02 1.73 1.69
CA ILE A 22 5.43 0.39 1.31
C ILE A 22 6.58 0.50 0.32
N VAL A 23 7.60 -0.33 0.49
CA VAL A 23 8.71 -0.48 -0.45
C VAL A 23 8.67 -1.87 -1.10
N ALA A 24 8.87 -1.92 -2.40
CA ALA A 24 8.93 -3.14 -3.19
C ALA A 24 10.20 -3.16 -4.04
N SER A 25 10.87 -4.31 -4.09
CA SER A 25 12.04 -4.53 -4.94
C SER A 25 11.68 -4.85 -6.39
N GLU A 26 10.41 -5.09 -6.69
CA GLU A 26 9.90 -5.45 -8.02
C GLU A 26 8.53 -4.80 -8.24
N THR A 27 8.16 -4.55 -9.49
CA THR A 27 6.80 -4.07 -9.83
C THR A 27 5.83 -5.25 -9.69
N PRO A 28 4.81 -5.17 -8.83
CA PRO A 28 3.86 -6.27 -8.68
C PRO A 28 2.97 -6.38 -9.93
N GLU A 29 2.57 -7.61 -10.27
CA GLU A 29 1.64 -7.87 -11.38
C GLU A 29 0.27 -7.19 -11.14
N THR A 30 -0.18 -7.17 -9.89
CA THR A 30 -1.40 -6.48 -9.45
C THR A 30 -1.10 -5.57 -8.28
N LEU A 31 -1.70 -4.36 -8.29
CA LEU A 31 -1.54 -3.45 -7.17
C LEU A 31 -2.32 -3.96 -5.96
N PRO A 32 -1.69 -4.06 -4.78
CA PRO A 32 -2.37 -4.49 -3.59
C PRO A 32 -3.45 -3.47 -3.20
N THR A 33 -4.63 -3.93 -2.82
CA THR A 33 -5.70 -3.08 -2.27
C THR A 33 -5.85 -3.26 -0.76
N THR A 34 -5.10 -4.20 -0.19
CA THR A 34 -5.04 -4.54 1.23
C THR A 34 -3.59 -4.84 1.64
N GLY A 35 -3.35 -5.10 2.92
CA GLY A 35 -2.05 -5.58 3.42
C GLY A 35 -1.64 -6.99 2.98
N GLN A 36 -2.39 -7.65 2.07
CA GLN A 36 -2.06 -9.00 1.61
C GLN A 36 -0.71 -9.03 0.88
N GLY A 37 0.16 -9.96 1.28
CA GLY A 37 1.49 -10.12 0.67
C GLY A 37 2.49 -9.01 1.01
N ILE A 38 2.17 -8.16 2.00
CA ILE A 38 3.05 -7.10 2.49
C ILE A 38 3.55 -7.48 3.89
N GLU A 39 4.86 -7.63 4.02
CA GLU A 39 5.50 -7.88 5.32
C GLU A 39 5.21 -6.72 6.28
N GLY A 40 4.75 -7.06 7.50
CA GLY A 40 4.37 -6.08 8.52
C GLY A 40 2.91 -5.61 8.46
N MET A 41 2.08 -6.19 7.59
CA MET A 41 0.66 -5.83 7.46
C MET A 41 -0.26 -7.06 7.46
N SER A 42 -1.53 -6.83 7.79
CA SER A 42 -2.60 -7.84 7.76
C SER A 42 -3.50 -7.65 6.53
N ILE A 43 -4.09 -8.73 6.01
CA ILE A 43 -5.09 -8.69 4.93
C ILE A 43 -6.35 -7.90 5.29
N GLU A 44 -6.65 -7.72 6.58
CA GLU A 44 -7.79 -6.93 7.06
C GLU A 44 -7.52 -5.42 7.05
N GLN A 45 -6.28 -5.02 6.78
CA GLN A 45 -5.90 -3.62 6.64
C GLN A 45 -6.12 -3.15 5.21
N VAL A 46 -6.82 -2.03 5.04
CA VAL A 46 -7.04 -1.33 3.77
C VAL A 46 -6.32 0.01 3.81
N PHE A 47 -5.86 0.48 2.65
CA PHE A 47 -5.08 1.71 2.62
C PHE A 47 -5.98 2.94 2.69
N ALA A 48 -5.53 3.95 3.44
CA ALA A 48 -6.10 5.29 3.40
C ALA A 48 -5.66 5.99 2.10
N PRO A 49 -6.41 6.99 1.61
CA PRO A 49 -5.92 7.91 0.57
C PRO A 49 -4.54 8.48 0.92
N PHE A 50 -3.72 8.76 -0.09
CA PHE A 50 -2.34 9.24 0.02
C PHE A 50 -1.32 8.29 0.66
N SER A 51 -1.67 7.01 0.84
CA SER A 51 -0.65 5.97 1.08
C SER A 51 0.22 5.81 -0.16
N ILE A 52 1.46 5.34 0.04
CA ILE A 52 2.47 5.28 -1.03
C ILE A 52 3.03 3.86 -1.14
N LEU A 53 3.10 3.36 -2.38
CA LEU A 53 3.88 2.20 -2.75
C LEU A 53 5.03 2.67 -3.64
N TYR A 54 6.25 2.46 -3.16
CA TYR A 54 7.49 2.81 -3.84
C TYR A 54 8.17 1.55 -4.37
N VAL A 55 8.42 1.51 -5.67
CA VAL A 55 9.03 0.35 -6.35
C VAL A 55 10.44 0.71 -6.79
N THR A 56 11.43 0.01 -6.22
CA THR A 56 12.88 0.19 -6.46
C THR A 56 13.46 -0.90 -7.35
N ALA A 57 12.68 -1.40 -8.33
CA ALA A 57 13.15 -2.46 -9.23
C ALA A 57 14.39 -2.00 -10.03
N ASN A 58 15.10 -2.94 -10.68
CA ASN A 58 16.28 -2.67 -11.54
C ASN A 58 15.98 -1.82 -12.81
N THR A 59 14.92 -1.00 -12.80
CA THR A 59 14.46 -0.08 -13.84
C THR A 59 14.11 1.27 -13.19
N ASP A 60 13.51 2.20 -13.94
CA ASP A 60 13.05 3.48 -13.37
C ASP A 60 12.14 3.26 -12.15
N GLU A 61 12.40 4.06 -11.11
CA GLU A 61 11.63 4.06 -9.87
C GLU A 61 10.17 4.41 -10.17
N LYS A 62 9.23 3.61 -9.63
CA LYS A 62 7.80 3.85 -9.80
C LYS A 62 7.13 4.16 -8.48
N VAL A 63 6.27 5.16 -8.49
CA VAL A 63 5.48 5.59 -7.35
C VAL A 63 4.00 5.38 -7.64
N TYR A 64 3.30 4.73 -6.71
CA TYR A 64 1.85 4.58 -6.74
C TYR A 64 1.27 5.28 -5.52
N ILE A 65 0.21 6.05 -5.73
CA ILE A 65 -0.50 6.77 -4.67
C ILE A 65 -1.89 6.19 -4.55
N THR A 66 -2.40 6.01 -3.34
CA THR A 66 -3.79 5.57 -3.17
C THR A 66 -4.77 6.69 -3.46
N ASN A 67 -5.80 6.35 -4.23
CA ASN A 67 -6.93 7.24 -4.50
C ASN A 67 -7.87 7.38 -3.29
N GLU A 68 -8.97 8.10 -3.47
CA GLU A 68 -9.99 8.38 -2.45
C GLU A 68 -10.64 7.12 -1.86
N SER A 69 -10.59 6.02 -2.61
CA SER A 69 -11.09 4.70 -2.19
C SER A 69 -10.02 3.82 -1.54
N GLY A 70 -8.79 4.32 -1.37
CA GLY A 70 -7.70 3.54 -0.80
C GLY A 70 -7.04 2.56 -1.75
N VAL A 71 -7.27 2.69 -3.06
CA VAL A 71 -6.70 1.82 -4.09
C VAL A 71 -5.49 2.50 -4.70
N PHE A 72 -4.34 1.81 -4.74
CA PHE A 72 -3.15 2.32 -5.40
C PHE A 72 -3.42 2.53 -6.89
N VAL A 73 -3.10 3.72 -7.39
CA VAL A 73 -3.12 4.06 -8.81
C VAL A 73 -1.71 4.45 -9.28
N PRO A 74 -1.26 3.93 -10.44
CA PRO A 74 0.01 4.37 -11.04
C PRO A 74 -0.03 5.87 -11.33
N GLN A 75 1.11 6.54 -11.20
CA GLN A 75 1.34 7.91 -11.69
C GLN A 75 2.02 7.87 -13.07
#